data_AF-U6RQ03-F1
#
_entry.id   AF-U6RQ03-F1
#
_cell.length_a   1.000
_cell.length_b   1.000
_cell.length_c   1.000
_cell.angle_alpha   90.00
_cell.angle_beta   90.00
_cell.angle_gamma   90.00
#
_symmetry.space_group_name_H-M   'P 1'
#
loop_
_entity.id
_entity.type
_entity.pdbx_description
1 polymer ?
#
loop_
_entity_poly.entity_id
_entity_poly.type
_entity_poly.pdbx_seq_one_letter_code
_entity_poly.pdbx_strand_id
1 'polypeptide(L)'
;MNGKQLKNSILQWAIQGKLVPQDPNDEPASVLLERIRAEKARLVKEKKIKKDKNESIIYRGDDNSYYEKFLATGEVKCIDEEIPFEIPKG
;
A
#
# COMPACT_ATOMS: atom_id res chain seq x y z
N MET A 1 29.73 21.04 7.52
CA MET A 1 28.69 20.35 6.74
C MET A 1 28.05 21.36 5.80
N ASN A 2 27.99 21.07 4.51
CA ASN A 2 27.45 21.99 3.50
C ASN A 2 25.90 21.96 3.58
N GLY A 3 25.21 23.11 3.50
CA GLY A 3 23.74 23.18 3.61
C GLY A 3 23.00 22.32 2.57
N LYS A 4 23.63 22.06 1.42
CA LYS A 4 23.10 21.14 0.40
C LYS A 4 23.11 19.67 0.85
N GLN A 5 24.11 19.25 1.62
CA GLN A 5 24.20 17.88 2.15
C GLN A 5 23.11 17.62 3.20
N LEU A 6 22.82 18.60 4.06
CA LEU A 6 21.75 18.49 5.05
C LEU A 6 20.37 18.32 4.42
N LYS A 7 20.05 19.12 3.39
CA LYS A 7 18.79 19.00 2.65
C LYS A 7 18.63 17.62 2.00
N ASN A 8 19.70 17.10 1.40
CA ASN A 8 19.70 15.77 0.79
C ASN A 8 19.46 14.66 1.83
N SER A 9 20.12 14.75 3.00
CA SER A 9 19.92 13.77 4.09
C SER A 9 18.50 13.79 4.65
N ILE A 10 17.90 14.98 4.82
CA ILE A 10 16.51 15.11 5.28
C ILE A 10 15.54 14.51 4.26
N LEU A 11 15.74 14.80 2.96
CA LEU A 11 14.92 14.22 1.90
C LEU A 11 15.03 12.69 1.89
N GLN A 12 16.24 12.15 2.03
CA GLN A 12 16.44 10.70 2.11
C GLN A 12 15.74 10.09 3.32
N TRP A 13 15.79 10.72 4.48
CA TRP A 13 15.06 10.25 5.68
C TRP A 13 13.54 10.34 5.49
N ALA A 14 13.04 11.35 4.80
CA ALA A 14 11.63 11.48 4.44
C ALA A 14 11.17 10.28 3.59
N ILE A 15 11.94 9.97 2.54
CA ILE A 15 11.66 8.84 1.63
C ILE A 15 11.68 7.50 2.39
N GLN A 16 12.60 7.35 3.34
CA GLN A 16 12.69 6.15 4.18
C GLN A 16 11.66 6.09 5.31
N GLY A 17 10.81 7.12 5.49
CA GLY A 17 9.84 7.20 6.58
C GLY A 17 10.46 7.44 7.97
N LYS A 18 11.73 7.84 8.05
CA LYS A 18 12.50 7.98 9.31
C LYS A 18 12.36 9.34 9.99
N LEU A 19 11.54 10.24 9.45
CA LEU A 19 11.32 11.56 10.06
C LEU A 19 10.45 11.53 11.31
N VAL A 20 9.78 10.40 11.57
CA VAL A 20 8.92 10.18 12.74
C VAL A 20 9.43 8.94 13.48
N PRO A 21 9.46 8.93 14.83
CA PRO A 21 9.83 7.74 15.60
C PRO A 21 9.03 6.52 15.16
N GLN A 22 9.74 5.40 14.99
CA GLN A 22 9.15 4.11 14.64
C GLN A 22 9.12 3.25 15.90
N ASP A 23 8.01 2.59 16.20
CA ASP A 23 7.95 1.57 17.26
C ASP A 23 8.21 0.19 16.65
N PRO A 24 9.28 -0.53 17.06
CA PRO A 24 9.54 -1.89 16.59
C PRO A 24 8.43 -2.91 16.94
N ASN A 25 7.57 -2.58 17.91
CA ASN A 25 6.43 -3.40 18.30
C ASN A 25 5.15 -3.05 17.55
N ASP A 26 5.18 -2.06 16.65
CA ASP A 26 4.03 -1.73 15.83
C ASP A 26 3.58 -2.94 15.02
N GLU A 27 2.28 -3.16 15.02
CA GLU A 27 1.65 -4.21 14.23
C GLU A 27 1.88 -3.95 12.74
N PRO A 28 2.34 -4.97 11.97
CA PRO A 28 2.45 -4.80 10.53
C PRO A 28 1.07 -4.56 9.93
N ALA A 29 1.00 -3.66 8.95
CA ALA A 29 -0.26 -3.28 8.30
C ALA A 29 -1.04 -4.48 7.73
N SER A 30 -0.35 -5.58 7.39
CA SER A 30 -0.98 -6.83 6.94
C SER A 30 -2.00 -7.38 7.94
N VAL A 31 -1.71 -7.35 9.25
CA VAL A 31 -2.61 -7.91 10.27
C VAL A 31 -3.85 -7.04 10.44
N LEU A 32 -3.69 -5.72 10.38
CA LEU A 32 -4.84 -4.80 10.37
C LEU A 32 -5.73 -5.03 9.14
N LEU A 33 -5.13 -5.23 7.97
CA LEU A 33 -5.87 -5.52 6.73
C LEU A 33 -6.66 -6.83 6.83
N GLU A 34 -6.09 -7.88 7.43
CA GLU A 34 -6.79 -9.14 7.68
C GLU A 34 -8.02 -8.95 8.57
N ARG A 35 -7.88 -8.19 9.68
CA ARG A 35 -9.01 -7.87 10.57
C ARG A 35 -10.11 -7.10 9.84
N ILE A 36 -9.74 -6.11 9.03
CA ILE A 36 -10.70 -5.33 8.23
C ILE A 36 -11.45 -6.23 7.24
N ARG A 37 -10.76 -7.15 6.56
CA ARG A 37 -11.40 -8.11 5.64
C ARG A 37 -12.38 -9.03 6.36
N ALA A 38 -11.99 -9.57 7.51
CA ALA A 38 -12.86 -10.44 8.32
C ALA A 38 -14.12 -9.69 8.80
N GLU A 39 -13.95 -8.46 9.27
CA GLU A 39 -15.07 -7.63 9.74
C GLU A 39 -16.00 -7.24 8.58
N LYS A 40 -15.45 -6.85 7.42
CA LYS A 40 -16.24 -6.60 6.20
C LYS A 40 -17.05 -7.85 5.81
N ALA A 41 -16.45 -9.04 5.82
CA ALA A 41 -17.14 -10.29 5.50
C ALA A 41 -18.31 -10.56 6.47
N ARG A 42 -18.13 -10.30 7.77
CA ARG A 42 -19.20 -10.40 8.78
C ARG A 42 -20.34 -9.42 8.48
N LEU A 43 -20.05 -8.15 8.23
CA LEU A 43 -21.06 -7.12 7.96
C LEU A 43 -21.83 -7.37 6.65
N VAL A 44 -21.17 -7.93 5.63
CA VAL A 44 -21.81 -8.38 4.39
C VAL A 44 -22.78 -9.53 4.67
N LYS A 45 -22.38 -10.50 5.50
CA LYS A 45 -23.25 -11.62 5.92
C LYS A 45 -24.47 -11.13 6.70
N GLU A 46 -24.29 -10.12 7.54
CA GLU A 46 -25.35 -9.44 8.29
C GLU A 46 -26.20 -8.48 7.42
N LYS A 47 -25.89 -8.32 6.12
CA LYS A 47 -26.55 -7.41 5.17
C LYS A 47 -26.52 -5.92 5.58
N LYS A 48 -25.59 -5.52 6.46
CA LYS A 48 -25.40 -4.12 6.86
C LYS A 48 -24.64 -3.31 5.80
N ILE A 49 -23.76 -3.97 5.05
CA ILE A 49 -23.01 -3.38 3.94
C ILE A 49 -23.13 -4.26 2.69
N LYS A 50 -22.98 -3.66 1.51
CA LYS A 50 -22.89 -4.39 0.24
C LYS A 50 -21.49 -4.99 0.08
N LYS A 51 -21.40 -6.15 -0.57
CA LYS A 51 -20.12 -6.75 -0.93
C LYS A 51 -19.36 -5.81 -1.88
N ASP A 52 -18.09 -5.58 -1.56
CA ASP A 52 -17.19 -4.82 -2.43
C ASP A 52 -16.95 -5.58 -3.74
N LYS A 53 -17.08 -4.89 -4.87
CA LYS A 53 -16.85 -5.47 -6.20
C LYS A 53 -15.44 -5.19 -6.71
N ASN A 54 -14.73 -4.26 -6.08
CA ASN A 54 -13.43 -3.77 -6.53
C ASN A 54 -12.31 -4.23 -5.59
N GLU A 55 -12.54 -5.30 -4.82
CA GLU A 55 -11.48 -5.82 -3.95
C GLU A 55 -10.36 -6.42 -4.81
N SER A 56 -9.17 -5.87 -4.68
CA SER A 56 -7.96 -6.29 -5.37
C SER A 56 -6.82 -6.58 -4.39
N ILE A 57 -5.83 -7.33 -4.86
CA ILE A 57 -4.60 -7.63 -4.12
C ILE A 57 -3.42 -7.34 -5.03
N ILE A 58 -2.49 -6.53 -4.53
CA ILE A 58 -1.19 -6.32 -5.17
C ILE A 58 -0.21 -7.36 -4.62
N TYR A 59 0.50 -8.05 -5.50
CA TYR A 59 1.55 -9.00 -5.15
C TYR A 59 2.75 -8.87 -6.09
N ARG A 60 3.91 -9.34 -5.64
CA ARG A 60 5.14 -9.35 -6.42
C ARG A 60 5.32 -10.72 -7.06
N GLY A 61 5.56 -10.75 -8.37
CA GLY A 61 5.82 -11.97 -9.13
C GLY A 61 7.27 -12.47 -9.02
N ASP A 62 7.55 -13.61 -9.65
CA ASP A 62 8.90 -14.21 -9.73
C ASP A 62 9.87 -13.38 -10.60
N ASP A 63 9.32 -12.55 -11.48
CA ASP A 63 10.02 -11.56 -12.30
C ASP A 63 10.34 -10.26 -11.56
N ASN A 64 10.01 -10.18 -10.26
CA ASN A 64 10.14 -9.00 -9.41
C ASN A 64 9.26 -7.80 -9.84
N SER A 65 8.31 -8.01 -10.74
CA SER A 65 7.29 -7.03 -11.12
C SER A 65 6.08 -7.09 -10.20
N TYR A 66 5.35 -5.97 -10.08
CA TYR A 66 4.14 -5.86 -9.28
C TYR A 66 2.88 -6.06 -10.14
N TYR A 67 1.98 -6.87 -9.61
CA TYR A 67 0.72 -7.23 -10.25
C TYR A 67 -0.45 -6.95 -9.32
N GLU A 68 -1.51 -6.34 -9.86
CA GLU A 68 -2.80 -6.21 -9.21
C GLU A 68 -3.76 -7.30 -9.71
N LYS A 69 -4.34 -8.07 -8.79
CA LYS A 69 -5.37 -9.06 -9.10
C LYS A 69 -6.71 -8.64 -8.53
N PHE A 70 -7.72 -8.50 -9.39
CA PHE A 70 -9.09 -8.25 -8.99
C PHE A 70 -9.75 -9.55 -8.53
N LEU A 71 -10.22 -9.60 -7.28
CA LEU A 71 -10.81 -10.82 -6.70
C LEU A 71 -12.18 -11.15 -7.29
N ALA A 72 -12.90 -10.14 -7.81
CA ALA A 72 -14.22 -10.32 -8.39
C ALA A 72 -14.18 -10.93 -9.81
N THR A 73 -13.22 -10.52 -10.63
CA THR A 73 -13.11 -10.95 -12.04
C THR A 73 -12.00 -11.98 -12.26
N GLY A 74 -11.03 -12.06 -11.35
CA GLY A 74 -9.82 -12.87 -11.50
C GLY A 74 -8.79 -12.27 -12.45
N GLU A 75 -9.06 -11.09 -13.01
CA GLU A 75 -8.18 -10.36 -13.91
C GLU A 75 -6.90 -9.93 -13.18
N VAL A 76 -5.75 -10.07 -13.85
CA VAL A 76 -4.42 -9.71 -13.34
C VAL A 76 -3.82 -8.67 -14.27
N LYS A 77 -3.40 -7.54 -13.70
CA LYS A 77 -2.80 -6.42 -14.42
C LYS A 77 -1.42 -6.12 -13.85
N CYS A 78 -0.41 -5.96 -14.70
CA CYS A 78 0.91 -5.46 -14.26
C CYS A 78 0.80 -3.96 -14.00
N ILE A 79 1.33 -3.48 -12.87
CA ILE A 79 1.20 -2.08 -12.41
C ILE A 79 2.54 -1.35 -12.30
N ASP A 80 3.63 -1.92 -12.82
CA ASP A 80 4.97 -1.31 -12.71
C ASP A 80 5.08 0.08 -13.36
N GLU A 81 4.27 0.35 -14.40
CA GLU A 81 4.24 1.64 -15.10
C GLU A 81 3.17 2.60 -14.55
N GLU A 82 2.37 2.18 -13.57
CA GLU A 82 1.27 2.96 -13.02
C GLU A 82 1.72 3.71 -11.77
N ILE A 83 2.09 4.97 -11.93
CA ILE A 83 2.28 5.89 -10.79
C ILE A 83 0.93 6.56 -10.49
N PRO A 84 0.28 6.28 -9.34
CA PRO A 84 -1.06 6.77 -9.03
C PRO A 84 -1.09 8.28 -8.67
N PHE A 85 0.05 8.95 -8.70
CA PHE A 85 0.19 10.38 -8.40
C PHE A 85 0.97 11.08 -9.50
N GLU A 86 0.57 12.31 -9.81
CA GLU A 86 1.33 13.15 -10.72
C GLU A 86 2.70 13.48 -10.10
N ILE A 87 3.76 13.37 -10.90
CA ILE A 87 5.09 13.81 -10.47
C ILE A 87 5.04 15.33 -10.30
N PRO A 88 5.33 15.88 -9.10
CA PRO A 88 5.33 17.32 -8.88
C PRO A 88 6.28 18.00 -9.87
N LYS A 89 5.79 19.05 -10.54
CA LYS A 89 6.65 19.92 -11.35
C LYS A 89 7.46 20.78 -10.40
N GLY A 90 8.79 20.65 -10.51
CA GLY A 90 9.76 21.40 -9.69
C GLY A 90 9.72 22.90 -9.90
#